data_AF-A0AAE4EN90-F1
#
_entry.id   AF-A0AAE4EN90-F1
#
_cell.length_a   1.000
_cell.length_b   1.000
_cell.length_c   1.000
_cell.angle_alpha   90.00
_cell.angle_beta   90.00
_cell.angle_gamma   90.00
#
_symmetry.space_group_name_H-M   'P 1'
#
loop_
_entity.id
_entity.type
_entity.pdbx_description
1 polymer ?
#
loop_
_entity_poly.entity_id
_entity_poly.type
_entity_poly.pdbx_seq_one_letter_code
_entity_poly.pdbx_strand_id
1 'polypeptide(L)'
;MMTSQTINNHNKAKYTEFEFALDQVRVAFDEIGKLTRALNEGKSTGERFEGWQVPSKTEVKSAVTAASGALDELRTAATKRKDVLISRSWLP
;
A
#
# COMPACT_ATOMS: atom_id res chain seq x y z
N MET A 1 31.65 20.17 2.22
CA MET A 1 31.27 18.90 1.57
C MET A 1 30.59 17.88 2.50
N MET A 2 30.73 17.93 3.83
CA MET A 2 30.06 16.95 4.74
C MET A 2 28.53 17.02 4.77
N THR A 3 27.93 18.21 4.62
CA THR A 3 26.46 18.40 4.66
C THR A 3 25.72 17.65 3.55
N SER A 4 26.31 17.54 2.36
CA SER A 4 25.73 16.80 1.23
C SER A 4 25.66 15.31 1.50
N GLN A 5 26.68 14.73 2.15
CA GLN A 5 26.73 13.29 2.42
C GLN A 5 25.68 12.89 3.46
N THR A 6 25.51 13.70 4.51
CA THR A 6 24.49 13.47 5.55
C THR A 6 23.08 13.54 4.97
N ILE A 7 22.79 14.51 4.11
CA ILE A 7 21.49 14.65 3.43
C ILE A 7 21.22 13.44 2.52
N ASN A 8 22.23 12.98 1.78
CA ASN A 8 22.10 11.81 0.91
C ASN A 8 21.80 10.54 1.72
N ASN A 9 22.52 10.32 2.82
CA ASN A 9 22.28 9.18 3.70
C ASN A 9 20.88 9.21 4.33
N HIS A 10 20.40 10.39 4.74
CA HIS A 10 19.04 10.56 5.26
C HIS A 10 17.97 10.26 4.20
N ASN A 11 18.14 10.79 2.98
CA ASN A 11 17.22 10.53 1.88
C ASN A 11 17.18 9.04 1.49
N LYS A 12 18.33 8.38 1.49
CA LYS A 12 18.44 6.93 1.26
C LYS A 12 17.68 6.14 2.33
N ALA A 13 17.90 6.45 3.61
CA ALA A 13 17.20 5.79 4.71
C ALA A 13 15.67 5.98 4.62
N LYS A 14 15.21 7.21 4.36
CA LYS A 14 13.78 7.50 4.19
C LYS A 14 13.15 6.80 3.00
N TYR A 15 13.89 6.67 1.90
CA TYR A 15 13.42 5.93 0.73
C TYR A 15 13.31 4.42 1.01
N THR A 16 14.27 3.84 1.73
CA THR A 16 14.19 2.43 2.16
C THR A 16 13.04 2.18 3.14
N GLU A 17 12.81 3.07 4.12
CA GLU A 17 11.65 2.99 5.02
C GLU A 17 10.33 3.02 4.23
N PHE A 18 10.27 3.84 3.18
CA PHE A 18 9.11 3.93 2.32
C PHE A 18 8.89 2.68 1.45
N GLU A 19 9.95 2.09 0.89
CA GLU A 19 9.86 0.81 0.17
C GLU A 19 9.35 -0.31 1.10
N PHE A 20 9.83 -0.36 2.34
CA PHE A 20 9.36 -1.32 3.33
C PHE A 20 7.87 -1.12 3.67
N ALA A 21 7.43 0.11 3.86
CA ALA A 21 6.02 0.43 4.11
C ALA A 21 5.13 0.01 2.93
N LEU A 22 5.60 0.20 1.68
CA LEU A 22 4.89 -0.26 0.49
C LEU A 22 4.69 -1.77 0.46
N ASP A 23 5.71 -2.53 0.83
CA ASP A 23 5.63 -3.99 0.89
C ASP A 23 4.68 -4.45 2.01
N GLN A 24 4.70 -3.80 3.19
CA GLN A 24 3.75 -4.10 4.27
C GLN A 24 2.30 -3.84 3.84
N VAL A 25 2.05 -2.72 3.15
CA VAL A 25 0.72 -2.42 2.63
C VAL A 25 0.29 -3.50 1.65
N ARG A 26 1.16 -3.94 0.75
CA ARG A 26 0.85 -5.04 -0.18
C ARG A 26 0.48 -6.33 0.56
N VAL A 27 1.22 -6.73 1.59
CA VAL A 27 0.88 -7.92 2.39
C VAL A 27 -0.51 -7.77 3.02
N ALA A 28 -0.83 -6.60 3.56
CA ALA A 28 -2.17 -6.32 4.10
C ALA A 28 -3.26 -6.44 3.02
N PHE A 29 -3.01 -5.98 1.80
CA PHE A 29 -3.94 -6.17 0.68
C PHE A 29 -4.12 -7.63 0.28
N ASP A 30 -3.04 -8.41 0.25
CA ASP A 30 -3.10 -9.85 -0.05
C ASP A 30 -3.92 -10.59 1.03
N GLU A 31 -3.78 -10.21 2.30
CA GLU A 31 -4.59 -10.74 3.41
C GLU A 31 -6.06 -10.34 3.32
N ILE A 32 -6.35 -9.06 3.04
CA ILE A 32 -7.73 -8.59 2.80
C ILE A 32 -8.36 -9.31 1.61
N GLY A 33 -7.59 -9.57 0.55
CA GLY A 33 -8.03 -10.35 -0.61
C GLY A 33 -8.41 -11.79 -0.24
N LYS A 34 -7.61 -12.45 0.60
CA LYS A 34 -7.93 -13.79 1.14
C LYS A 34 -9.20 -13.76 2.00
N LEU A 35 -9.32 -12.77 2.89
CA LEU A 35 -10.47 -12.60 3.76
C LEU A 35 -11.76 -12.37 2.97
N THR A 36 -11.69 -11.55 1.91
CA THR A 36 -12.81 -11.31 0.99
C THR A 36 -13.22 -12.57 0.23
N ARG A 37 -12.28 -13.42 -0.17
CA ARG A 37 -12.58 -14.73 -0.80
C ARG A 37 -13.25 -15.68 0.20
N ALA A 38 -12.73 -15.79 1.41
CA ALA A 38 -13.33 -16.62 2.46
C ALA A 38 -14.77 -16.18 2.80
N LEU A 39 -15.01 -14.86 2.89
CA LEU A 39 -16.35 -14.29 3.08
C LEU A 39 -17.30 -14.58 1.91
N ASN A 40 -16.76 -14.76 0.69
CA ASN A 40 -17.55 -15.06 -0.51
C ASN A 40 -17.90 -16.53 -0.68
N GLU A 41 -17.13 -17.43 -0.07
CA GLU A 41 -17.36 -18.88 -0.10
C GLU A 41 -18.32 -19.33 1.00
N GLY A 42 -18.40 -18.60 2.12
CA GLY A 42 -19.46 -18.74 3.10
C GLY A 42 -20.77 -18.11 2.61
N LYS A 43 -21.91 -18.77 2.84
CA LYS A 43 -23.25 -18.18 2.69
C LYS A 43 -23.46 -17.08 3.73
N SER A 44 -22.76 -15.95 3.62
CA SER A 44 -23.01 -14.76 4.42
C SER A 44 -24.18 -14.02 3.79
N THR A 45 -25.38 -14.36 4.23
CA THR A 45 -26.52 -13.46 4.16
C THR A 45 -26.14 -12.22 4.96
N GLY A 46 -26.18 -11.04 4.33
CA GLY A 46 -25.93 -9.75 4.99
C GLY A 46 -27.04 -9.46 5.99
N GLU A 47 -27.01 -10.14 7.14
CA GLU A 47 -27.88 -9.84 8.26
C GLU A 47 -27.37 -8.58 8.94
N ARG A 48 -28.19 -7.54 8.86
CA ARG A 48 -27.99 -6.28 9.59
C ARG A 48 -28.10 -6.60 11.08
N PHE A 49 -26.98 -6.85 11.74
CA PHE A 49 -26.91 -6.87 13.19
C PHE A 49 -27.14 -5.44 13.71
N GLU A 50 -27.97 -5.33 14.74
CA GLU A 50 -28.46 -4.12 15.37
C GLU A 50 -27.43 -2.97 15.40
N GLY A 51 -27.69 -1.91 14.63
CA GLY A 51 -26.92 -0.65 14.66
C GLY A 51 -25.55 -0.65 13.97
N TRP A 52 -24.92 -1.81 13.73
CA TRP A 52 -23.63 -1.90 13.05
C TRP A 52 -23.83 -2.41 11.61
N GLN A 53 -23.67 -1.53 10.63
CA GLN A 53 -23.76 -1.93 9.22
C GLN A 53 -22.52 -2.75 8.83
N VAL A 54 -22.71 -4.05 8.65
CA VAL A 54 -21.71 -4.90 8.00
C VAL A 54 -21.65 -4.50 6.52
N PRO A 55 -20.48 -4.12 5.98
CA PRO A 55 -20.32 -3.75 4.58
C PRO A 55 -20.77 -4.89 3.67
N SER A 56 -21.54 -4.56 2.64
CA SER A 56 -21.92 -5.52 1.62
C SER A 56 -20.68 -6.02 0.86
N LYS A 57 -20.79 -7.23 0.31
CA LYS A 57 -19.76 -7.82 -0.56
C LYS A 57 -19.29 -6.87 -1.68
N THR A 58 -20.21 -6.11 -2.26
CA THR A 58 -19.91 -5.14 -3.32
C THR A 58 -19.10 -3.97 -2.79
N GLU A 59 -19.42 -3.44 -1.60
CA GLU A 59 -18.67 -2.36 -0.95
C GLU A 59 -17.24 -2.81 -0.61
N VAL A 60 -17.09 -4.01 -0.05
CA VAL A 60 -15.76 -4.59 0.24
C VAL A 60 -14.95 -4.75 -1.05
N LYS A 61 -15.55 -5.33 -2.10
CA LYS A 61 -14.86 -5.52 -3.39
C LYS A 61 -14.45 -4.19 -4.03
N SER A 62 -15.31 -3.19 -3.99
CA SER A 62 -15.03 -1.85 -4.52
C SER A 62 -13.89 -1.18 -3.74
N ALA A 63 -13.94 -1.22 -2.41
CA ALA A 63 -12.89 -0.66 -1.56
C ALA A 63 -11.53 -1.32 -1.79
N VAL A 64 -11.49 -2.67 -1.89
CA VAL A 64 -10.25 -3.40 -2.21
C VAL A 64 -9.69 -3.00 -3.57
N THR A 65 -10.55 -2.85 -4.58
CA THR A 65 -10.14 -2.45 -5.93
C THR A 65 -9.58 -1.04 -5.95
N ALA A 66 -10.27 -0.08 -5.33
CA ALA A 66 -9.82 1.31 -5.25
C ALA A 66 -8.47 1.42 -4.52
N ALA A 67 -8.34 0.70 -3.41
CA ALA A 67 -7.16 0.81 -2.57
C ALA A 67 -5.97 0.05 -3.17
N SER A 68 -6.20 -0.99 -3.98
CA SER A 68 -5.16 -1.60 -4.84
C SER A 68 -4.67 -0.62 -5.91
N GLY A 69 -5.58 0.11 -6.57
CA GLY A 69 -5.21 1.15 -7.54
C GLY A 69 -4.36 2.27 -6.93
N ALA A 70 -4.73 2.75 -5.74
CA ALA A 70 -3.94 3.74 -5.01
C ALA A 70 -2.54 3.24 -4.64
N LEU A 71 -2.39 1.94 -4.34
CA LEU A 71 -1.08 1.33 -4.07
C LEU A 71 -0.20 1.31 -5.33
N ASP A 72 -0.78 1.00 -6.49
CA ASP A 72 -0.06 1.00 -7.77
C ASP A 72 0.39 2.42 -8.17
N GLU A 73 -0.46 3.43 -7.94
CA GLU A 73 -0.10 4.84 -8.12
C GLU A 73 1.06 5.25 -7.21
N LEU A 74 1.00 4.87 -5.93
CA LEU A 74 2.05 5.15 -4.96
C LEU A 74 3.37 4.48 -5.35
N ARG A 75 3.34 3.25 -5.85
CA ARG A 75 4.51 2.54 -6.41
C ARG A 75 5.09 3.23 -7.64
N THR A 76 4.23 3.71 -8.52
CA THR A 76 4.67 4.45 -9.71
C THR A 76 5.35 5.76 -9.30
N ALA A 77 4.78 6.49 -8.34
CA ALA A 77 5.39 7.68 -7.77
C ALA A 77 6.71 7.38 -7.04
N ALA A 78 6.77 6.25 -6.31
CA ALA A 78 7.98 5.76 -5.66
C ALA A 78 9.12 5.53 -6.64
N THR A 79 8.83 4.83 -7.74
CA THR A 79 9.79 4.52 -8.80
C THR A 79 10.33 5.80 -9.43
N LYS A 80 9.46 6.75 -9.77
CA LYS A 80 9.89 8.08 -10.28
C LYS A 80 10.78 8.81 -9.28
N ARG A 81 10.46 8.74 -7.99
CA ARG A 81 11.29 9.32 -6.92
C ARG A 81 12.66 8.64 -6.86
N LYS A 82 12.72 7.32 -7.01
CA LYS A 82 13.96 6.54 -7.08
C LYS A 82 14.85 7.01 -8.23
N ASP A 83 14.30 7.15 -9.43
CA ASP A 83 15.03 7.61 -10.61
C ASP A 83 15.60 9.02 -10.41
N VAL A 84 14.84 9.91 -9.75
CA VAL A 84 15.32 11.25 -9.39
C VAL A 84 16.45 11.19 -8.35
N LEU A 85 16.39 10.27 -7.39
CA LEU A 85 17.46 10.08 -6.41
C LEU A 85 18.72 9.47 -7.03
N ILE A 86 18.58 8.52 -7.96
CA ILE A 86 19.70 7.91 -8.72
C ILE A 86 20.35 8.96 -9.62
N SER A 87 19.57 9.73 -10.39
CA SER A 87 20.10 10.79 -11.28
C SER A 87 20.85 11.88 -10.52
N ARG A 88 20.53 12.08 -9.23
CA ARG A 88 21.27 12.97 -8.31
C ARG A 88 22.46 12.32 -7.62
N SER A 89 22.75 11.04 -7.89
CA SER A 89 23.79 10.24 -7.22
C SER A 89 23.58 10.08 -5.71
N TRP A 90 22.32 10.15 -5.26
CA TRP A 90 21.95 10.01 -3.84
C TRP A 90 21.57 8.57 -3.48
N LEU A 91 21.27 7.75 -4.47
CA LEU A 91 21.15 6.30 -4.39
C LEU A 91 22.14 5.65 -5.37
N PRO A 92 22.72 4.49 -5.03
CA PRO A 92 23.52 3.70 -5.97
C PRO A 92 22.67 3.13 -7.10
#